data_AF-A0A0C9RQM9-F1
#
_entry.id   AF-A0A0C9RQM9-F1
#
_cell.length_a   1.000
_cell.length_b   1.000
_cell.length_c   1.000
_cell.angle_alpha   90.00
_cell.angle_beta   90.00
_cell.angle_gamma   90.00
#
_symmetry.space_group_name_H-M   'P 1'
#
loop_
_entity.id
_entity.type
_entity.pdbx_description
1 polymer ?
#
loop_
_entity_poly.entity_id
_entity_poly.type
_entity_poly.pdbx_seq_one_letter_code
_entity_poly.pdbx_strand_id
1 'polypeptide(L)'
;MGQDIEVIVDKNAMREWSRNRRLQGDRICLVPTMGYLHRGHLSLVEEAKTRAPRVVVSIYINPAQFAVGEDFSTYPSNFEGDLDKLRALGVDAVFTPFDLYVREEKEARTRLGAQDNASNGCTSCLEEKAGNGHETWIRVERLEKPLCGKSRPIFFRGVTTVVAKLFNIVEPDIAVFGKKDYQQWRLICRMVRDLDFAVEIIGSEIVRDPDGLALSSRNVHLSLEEREKALSISRSLNQVRDAVCNGEISTGKLRNSVVEAILNAGGKMDYAEIVDQETLQPMDRIDFPAVLCVAAWFGGVRVIDNIELQPPSQ
;
A
#
# COMPACT_ATOMS: atom_id res chain seq x y z
N MET A 1 -15.03 -20.98 -22.63
CA MET A 1 -15.89 -20.47 -21.53
C MET A 1 -14.95 -19.95 -20.47
N GLY A 2 -14.92 -18.63 -20.25
CA GLY A 2 -14.11 -18.06 -19.17
C GLY A 2 -14.62 -18.60 -17.85
N GLN A 3 -13.71 -19.02 -16.98
CA GLN A 3 -14.06 -19.44 -15.63
C GLN A 3 -14.68 -18.23 -14.92
N ASP A 4 -15.88 -18.38 -14.35
CA ASP A 4 -16.50 -17.30 -13.59
C ASP A 4 -15.68 -17.02 -12.32
N ILE A 5 -15.46 -15.74 -12.06
CA ILE A 5 -14.76 -15.26 -10.87
C ILE A 5 -15.64 -15.47 -9.63
N GLU A 6 -15.10 -16.13 -8.61
CA GLU A 6 -15.86 -16.40 -7.37
C GLU A 6 -15.81 -15.17 -6.45
N VAL A 7 -16.96 -14.53 -6.20
CA VAL A 7 -17.04 -13.41 -5.24
C VAL A 7 -17.40 -13.94 -3.86
N ILE A 8 -16.50 -13.78 -2.90
CA ILE A 8 -16.60 -14.35 -1.56
C ILE A 8 -16.62 -13.21 -0.53
N VAL A 9 -17.65 -13.20 0.32
CA VAL A 9 -17.83 -12.17 1.36
C VAL A 9 -17.54 -12.73 2.76
N ASP A 10 -17.95 -13.98 3.01
CA ASP A 10 -17.79 -14.61 4.32
C ASP A 10 -16.37 -15.13 4.56
N LYS A 11 -15.87 -14.96 5.79
CA LYS A 11 -14.51 -15.35 6.18
C LYS A 11 -14.34 -16.87 6.17
N ASN A 12 -15.36 -17.63 6.55
CA ASN A 12 -15.28 -19.08 6.57
C ASN A 12 -15.41 -19.66 5.17
N ALA A 13 -16.27 -19.08 4.32
CA ALA A 13 -16.34 -19.42 2.91
C ALA A 13 -14.99 -19.20 2.19
N MET A 14 -14.28 -18.10 2.51
CA MET A 14 -12.94 -17.85 1.95
C MET A 14 -11.92 -18.89 2.41
N ARG A 15 -11.93 -19.27 3.69
CA ARG A 15 -11.07 -20.35 4.21
C ARG A 15 -11.38 -21.69 3.54
N GLU A 16 -12.65 -22.02 3.40
CA GLU A 16 -13.09 -23.24 2.75
C GLU A 16 -12.63 -23.29 1.29
N TRP A 17 -12.82 -22.20 0.55
CA TRP A 17 -12.34 -22.06 -0.82
C TRP A 17 -10.82 -22.30 -0.91
N SER A 18 -10.03 -21.61 -0.09
CA SER A 18 -8.58 -21.74 -0.12
C SER A 18 -8.11 -23.14 0.25
N ARG A 19 -8.69 -23.74 1.29
CA ARG A 19 -8.33 -25.09 1.73
C ARG A 19 -8.70 -26.14 0.69
N ASN A 20 -9.83 -26.00 -0.01
CA ASN A 20 -10.21 -26.87 -1.10
C ASN A 20 -9.21 -26.79 -2.28
N ARG A 21 -8.73 -25.59 -2.63
CA ARG A 21 -7.66 -25.42 -3.64
C ARG A 21 -6.35 -26.05 -3.19
N ARG A 22 -5.93 -25.81 -1.95
CA ARG A 22 -4.71 -26.40 -1.38
C ARG A 22 -4.78 -27.93 -1.31
N LEU A 23 -5.94 -28.52 -1.01
CA LEU A 23 -6.16 -29.97 -1.06
C LEU A 23 -5.99 -30.56 -2.48
N GLN A 24 -6.22 -29.75 -3.52
CA GLN A 24 -5.96 -30.11 -4.91
C GLN A 24 -4.49 -29.93 -5.31
N GLY A 25 -3.63 -29.46 -4.39
CA GLY A 25 -2.22 -29.18 -4.64
C GLY A 25 -1.95 -27.81 -5.26
N ASP A 26 -2.98 -26.96 -5.40
CA ASP A 26 -2.81 -25.63 -5.97
C ASP A 26 -2.14 -24.69 -4.97
N ARG A 27 -1.17 -23.92 -5.47
CA ARG A 27 -0.65 -22.74 -4.77
C ARG A 27 -1.59 -21.54 -4.96
N ILE A 28 -1.69 -20.71 -3.94
CA ILE A 28 -2.54 -19.50 -3.94
C ILE A 28 -1.67 -18.25 -3.81
N CYS A 29 -1.88 -17.29 -4.72
CA CYS A 29 -1.31 -15.96 -4.64
C CYS A 29 -2.38 -14.92 -4.26
N LEU A 30 -2.11 -14.11 -3.24
CA LEU A 30 -3.00 -13.04 -2.80
C LEU A 30 -2.50 -11.66 -3.27
N VAL A 31 -3.41 -10.83 -3.77
CA VAL A 31 -3.19 -9.40 -4.02
C VAL A 31 -4.13 -8.57 -3.13
N PRO A 32 -3.65 -8.02 -2.00
CA PRO A 32 -4.47 -7.18 -1.15
C PRO A 32 -4.69 -5.78 -1.75
N THR A 33 -5.94 -5.34 -1.84
CA THR A 33 -6.30 -4.00 -2.33
C THR A 33 -7.41 -3.36 -1.50
N MET A 34 -7.58 -2.04 -1.66
CA MET A 34 -8.74 -1.30 -1.16
C MET A 34 -9.80 -1.02 -2.24
N GLY A 35 -9.69 -1.63 -3.42
CA GLY A 35 -10.57 -1.34 -4.56
C GLY A 35 -10.21 -0.05 -5.30
N TYR A 36 -11.11 0.39 -6.18
CA TYR A 36 -10.91 1.46 -7.16
C TYR A 36 -9.65 1.20 -8.01
N LEU A 37 -9.65 0.03 -8.64
CA LEU A 37 -8.50 -0.55 -9.30
C LEU A 37 -8.10 0.25 -10.54
N HIS A 38 -6.79 0.35 -10.74
CA HIS A 38 -6.16 1.04 -11.86
C HIS A 38 -5.03 0.18 -12.40
N ARG A 39 -4.36 0.58 -13.49
CA ARG A 39 -3.32 -0.23 -14.16
C ARG A 39 -2.21 -0.71 -13.22
N GLY A 40 -1.80 0.11 -12.24
CA GLY A 40 -0.91 -0.33 -11.16
C GLY A 40 -1.41 -1.56 -10.39
N HIS A 41 -2.67 -1.60 -9.94
CA HIS A 41 -3.25 -2.79 -9.31
C HIS A 41 -3.32 -3.99 -10.26
N LEU A 42 -3.69 -3.75 -11.53
CA LEU A 42 -3.77 -4.80 -12.54
C LEU A 42 -2.40 -5.45 -12.79
N SER A 43 -1.31 -4.69 -12.74
CA SER A 43 0.04 -5.25 -12.83
C SER A 43 0.41 -6.17 -11.67
N LEU A 44 -0.14 -5.92 -10.46
CA LEU A 44 0.07 -6.83 -9.32
C LEU A 44 -0.62 -8.17 -9.56
N VAL A 45 -1.79 -8.15 -10.20
CA VAL A 45 -2.54 -9.36 -10.60
C VAL A 45 -1.79 -10.10 -11.72
N GLU A 46 -1.26 -9.37 -12.71
CA GLU A 46 -0.41 -9.94 -13.76
C GLU A 46 0.83 -10.63 -13.15
N GLU A 47 1.51 -9.97 -12.20
CA GLU A 47 2.64 -10.55 -11.46
C GLU A 47 2.19 -11.80 -10.67
N ALA A 48 1.07 -11.73 -9.94
CA ALA A 48 0.53 -12.85 -9.16
C ALA A 48 0.28 -14.10 -10.02
N LYS A 49 -0.20 -13.91 -11.26
CA LYS A 49 -0.44 -15.01 -12.22
C LYS A 49 0.83 -15.72 -12.67
N THR A 50 1.98 -15.08 -12.58
CA THR A 50 3.27 -15.75 -12.84
C THR A 50 3.75 -16.59 -11.65
N ARG A 51 3.18 -16.37 -10.45
CA ARG A 51 3.64 -16.95 -9.18
C ARG A 51 2.81 -18.11 -8.67
N ALA A 52 1.52 -18.18 -9.03
CA ALA A 52 0.65 -19.27 -8.62
C ALA A 52 -0.48 -19.52 -9.64
N PRO A 53 -0.99 -20.76 -9.73
CA PRO A 53 -2.13 -21.09 -10.58
C PRO A 53 -3.44 -20.47 -10.10
N ARG A 54 -3.55 -20.14 -8.80
CA ARG A 54 -4.74 -19.50 -8.22
C ARG A 54 -4.42 -18.12 -7.71
N VAL A 55 -5.21 -17.14 -8.14
CA VAL A 55 -5.09 -15.75 -7.70
C VAL A 55 -6.35 -15.33 -6.96
N VAL A 56 -6.16 -14.82 -5.74
CA VAL A 56 -7.18 -14.15 -4.94
C VAL A 56 -6.87 -12.66 -4.89
N VAL A 57 -7.86 -11.83 -5.15
CA VAL A 57 -7.75 -10.38 -4.92
C VAL A 57 -8.67 -10.00 -3.77
N SER A 58 -8.15 -9.36 -2.73
CA SER A 58 -9.04 -8.80 -1.69
C SER A 58 -9.38 -7.36 -2.02
N ILE A 59 -10.64 -6.98 -1.84
CA ILE A 59 -11.12 -5.59 -1.91
C ILE A 59 -11.73 -5.25 -0.55
N TYR A 60 -11.00 -4.47 0.25
CA TYR A 60 -11.49 -4.02 1.55
C TYR A 60 -10.88 -2.68 1.93
N ILE A 61 -11.72 -1.66 2.10
CA ILE A 61 -11.30 -0.36 2.61
C ILE A 61 -11.17 -0.48 4.12
N ASN A 62 -9.92 -0.59 4.59
CA ASN A 62 -9.62 -0.85 5.98
C ASN A 62 -9.80 0.41 6.87
N PRO A 63 -10.83 0.52 7.74
CA PRO A 63 -11.01 1.70 8.58
C PRO A 63 -9.85 1.93 9.56
N ALA A 64 -9.15 0.87 9.96
CA ALA A 64 -8.12 0.94 10.99
C ALA A 64 -6.90 1.77 10.61
N GLN A 65 -6.64 1.90 9.31
CA GLN A 65 -5.49 2.66 8.81
C GLN A 65 -5.83 4.13 8.54
N PHE A 66 -7.07 4.56 8.77
CA PHE A 66 -7.46 5.96 8.67
C PHE A 66 -7.59 6.58 10.06
N ALA A 67 -7.08 7.81 10.22
CA ALA A 67 -7.35 8.62 11.39
C ALA A 67 -8.70 9.33 11.27
N VAL A 68 -9.26 9.78 12.40
CA VAL A 68 -10.45 10.63 12.41
C VAL A 68 -10.20 11.87 11.54
N GLY A 69 -11.03 12.06 10.51
CA GLY A 69 -10.90 13.16 9.55
C GLY A 69 -10.00 12.89 8.33
N GLU A 70 -9.37 11.71 8.21
CA GLU A 70 -8.78 11.27 6.94
C GLU A 70 -9.87 10.87 5.92
N ASP A 71 -9.46 10.59 4.68
CA ASP A 71 -10.26 10.33 3.48
C ASP A 71 -11.09 9.02 3.51
N PHE A 72 -11.42 8.46 4.68
CA PHE A 72 -12.19 7.21 4.77
C PHE A 72 -13.59 7.33 4.15
N SER A 73 -14.33 8.39 4.48
CA SER A 73 -15.71 8.59 3.99
C SER A 73 -15.78 9.04 2.53
N THR A 74 -14.67 9.54 1.98
CA THR A 74 -14.56 10.04 0.61
C THR A 74 -13.73 9.12 -0.28
N TYR A 75 -13.28 7.96 0.22
CA TYR A 75 -12.47 7.03 -0.54
C TYR A 75 -13.26 6.51 -1.76
N PRO A 76 -12.69 6.56 -2.98
CA PRO A 76 -13.43 6.20 -4.18
C PRO A 76 -13.74 4.70 -4.20
N SER A 77 -14.89 4.35 -4.78
CA SER A 77 -15.30 2.95 -4.95
C SER A 77 -16.06 2.76 -6.26
N ASN A 78 -15.79 1.64 -6.95
CA ASN A 78 -16.53 1.19 -8.13
C ASN A 78 -16.40 -0.34 -8.23
N PHE A 79 -17.16 -1.06 -7.40
CA PHE A 79 -17.00 -2.50 -7.26
C PHE A 79 -17.24 -3.26 -8.57
N GLU A 80 -18.29 -2.92 -9.32
CA GLU A 80 -18.56 -3.55 -10.63
C GLU A 80 -17.42 -3.30 -11.63
N GLY A 81 -16.94 -2.05 -11.71
CA GLY A 81 -15.81 -1.72 -12.59
C GLY A 81 -14.50 -2.38 -12.16
N ASP A 82 -14.33 -2.69 -10.87
CA ASP A 82 -13.21 -3.47 -10.39
C ASP A 82 -13.36 -4.95 -10.77
N LEU A 83 -14.55 -5.52 -10.56
CA LEU A 83 -14.87 -6.91 -10.89
C LEU A 83 -14.68 -7.20 -12.38
N ASP A 84 -15.11 -6.29 -13.26
CA ASP A 84 -14.92 -6.42 -14.70
C ASP A 84 -13.44 -6.49 -15.10
N LYS A 85 -12.60 -5.62 -14.50
CA LYS A 85 -11.15 -5.65 -14.75
C LYS A 85 -10.51 -6.95 -14.25
N LEU A 86 -10.91 -7.43 -13.07
CA LEU A 86 -10.40 -8.66 -12.48
C LEU A 86 -10.85 -9.91 -13.27
N ARG A 87 -12.10 -9.92 -13.74
CA ARG A 87 -12.64 -10.97 -14.61
C ARG A 87 -11.89 -11.02 -15.95
N ALA A 88 -11.60 -9.86 -16.55
CA ALA A 88 -10.82 -9.78 -17.78
C ALA A 88 -9.38 -10.31 -17.61
N LEU A 89 -8.81 -10.15 -16.42
CA LEU A 89 -7.51 -10.74 -16.09
C LEU A 89 -7.61 -12.22 -15.71
N GLY A 90 -8.79 -12.79 -15.49
CA GLY A 90 -8.99 -14.18 -15.11
C GLY A 90 -8.56 -14.49 -13.68
N VAL A 91 -8.87 -13.61 -12.73
CA VAL A 91 -8.72 -13.88 -11.28
C VAL A 91 -9.69 -14.99 -10.86
N ASP A 92 -9.24 -15.90 -9.99
CA ASP A 92 -10.05 -17.05 -9.55
C ASP A 92 -11.08 -16.65 -8.50
N ALA A 93 -10.70 -15.81 -7.51
CA ALA A 93 -11.61 -15.33 -6.48
C ALA A 93 -11.37 -13.88 -6.07
N VAL A 94 -12.46 -13.18 -5.71
CA VAL A 94 -12.45 -11.85 -5.10
C VAL A 94 -12.98 -11.95 -3.69
N PHE A 95 -12.14 -11.66 -2.70
CA PHE A 95 -12.53 -11.59 -1.31
C PHE A 95 -12.94 -10.17 -0.92
N THR A 96 -14.22 -9.95 -0.67
CA THR A 96 -14.80 -8.63 -0.35
C THR A 96 -15.62 -8.70 0.95
N PRO A 97 -14.96 -8.82 2.10
CA PRO A 97 -15.65 -8.94 3.38
C PRO A 97 -16.36 -7.65 3.77
N PHE A 98 -17.55 -7.77 4.35
CA PHE A 98 -18.27 -6.61 4.90
C PHE A 98 -17.50 -5.94 6.04
N ASP A 99 -17.00 -6.75 6.98
CA ASP A 99 -16.12 -6.26 8.05
C ASP A 99 -15.10 -7.32 8.46
N LEU A 100 -13.85 -6.90 8.63
CA LEU A 100 -12.80 -7.73 9.20
C LEU A 100 -12.74 -7.59 10.72
N TYR A 101 -13.28 -6.53 11.31
CA TYR A 101 -13.21 -6.24 12.74
C TYR A 101 -14.47 -6.65 13.50
N VAL A 102 -14.30 -6.95 14.78
CA VAL A 102 -15.43 -7.18 15.71
C VAL A 102 -15.85 -5.82 16.24
N ARG A 103 -17.15 -5.54 16.18
CA ARG A 103 -17.78 -4.31 16.68
C ARG A 103 -18.94 -4.69 17.59
N GLU A 104 -19.26 -3.85 18.56
CA GLU A 104 -20.43 -4.07 19.40
C GLU A 104 -21.75 -3.83 18.63
N GLU A 105 -22.80 -4.57 18.98
CA GLU A 105 -24.10 -4.57 18.27
C GLU A 105 -24.78 -3.20 18.15
N LYS A 106 -24.41 -2.23 19.00
CA LYS A 106 -24.99 -0.87 18.96
C LYS A 106 -24.62 -0.11 17.68
N GLU A 107 -23.41 -0.29 17.13
CA GLU A 107 -22.95 0.42 15.92
C GLU A 107 -23.55 -0.12 14.62
N ALA A 108 -23.99 -1.39 14.59
CA ALA A 108 -24.59 -1.98 13.40
C ALA A 108 -25.88 -1.24 12.98
N ARG A 109 -26.55 -0.56 13.92
CA ARG A 109 -27.76 0.24 13.67
C ARG A 109 -27.48 1.71 13.35
N THR A 110 -26.37 2.28 13.81
CA THR A 110 -26.10 3.73 13.71
C THR A 110 -25.57 4.19 12.35
N ARG A 111 -25.02 3.28 11.52
CA ARG A 111 -24.62 3.64 10.14
C ARG A 111 -25.79 4.01 9.20
N LEU A 112 -27.04 3.92 9.67
CA LEU A 112 -28.21 4.53 9.01
C LEU A 112 -28.38 6.03 9.32
N GLY A 113 -27.56 6.65 10.17
CA GLY A 113 -27.73 8.06 10.52
C GLY A 113 -26.55 8.72 11.24
N ALA A 114 -25.90 9.62 10.49
CA ALA A 114 -25.25 10.87 10.93
C ALA A 114 -23.81 10.88 11.50
N GLN A 115 -23.08 11.85 10.92
CA GLN A 115 -22.01 12.74 11.38
C GLN A 115 -21.55 12.65 12.84
N ASP A 116 -20.23 12.69 13.04
CA ASP A 116 -19.64 12.90 14.37
C ASP A 116 -18.51 13.93 14.44
N ASN A 117 -18.51 14.61 15.57
CA ASN A 117 -17.73 15.79 15.94
C ASN A 117 -16.30 15.45 16.39
N ALA A 118 -15.38 16.37 16.08
CA ALA A 118 -13.95 16.27 16.32
C ALA A 118 -13.58 16.25 17.82
N SER A 119 -12.76 15.28 18.22
CA SER A 119 -11.91 15.36 19.41
C SER A 119 -10.45 15.15 19.03
N ASN A 120 -9.58 15.94 19.66
CA ASN A 120 -8.24 16.28 19.19
C ASN A 120 -7.19 15.23 19.62
N GLY A 121 -7.23 14.05 19.00
CA GLY A 121 -6.24 12.99 19.17
C GLY A 121 -6.21 12.05 17.96
N CYS A 122 -5.02 11.60 17.55
CA CYS A 122 -4.84 10.66 16.44
C CYS A 122 -5.21 9.23 16.89
N THR A 123 -6.51 9.02 17.12
CA THR A 123 -7.10 7.71 17.43
C THR A 123 -7.66 7.10 16.15
N SER A 124 -7.57 5.78 16.04
CA SER A 124 -8.11 5.05 14.88
C SER A 124 -9.64 5.03 14.92
N CYS A 125 -10.30 4.94 13.77
CA CYS A 125 -11.77 4.82 13.64
C CYS A 125 -12.37 3.55 14.28
N LEU A 126 -11.58 2.77 15.02
CA LEU A 126 -11.98 1.52 15.69
C LEU A 126 -11.70 1.52 17.20
N GLU A 127 -11.03 2.52 17.76
CA GLU A 127 -10.65 2.55 19.18
C GLU A 127 -11.80 3.07 20.06
N GLU A 128 -12.74 2.20 20.41
CA GLU A 128 -13.77 2.47 21.42
C GLU A 128 -13.24 2.23 22.85
N LYS A 129 -13.71 3.04 23.82
CA LYS A 129 -13.19 3.03 25.20
C LYS A 129 -13.84 2.00 26.15
N ALA A 130 -14.84 1.25 25.71
CA ALA A 130 -15.48 0.21 26.52
C ALA A 130 -16.20 -0.82 25.64
N GLY A 131 -15.91 -2.11 25.83
CA GLY A 131 -16.65 -3.19 25.16
C GLY A 131 -15.83 -4.41 24.74
N ASN A 132 -16.49 -5.42 24.15
CA ASN A 132 -15.86 -6.59 23.50
C ASN A 132 -15.39 -6.29 22.06
N GLY A 133 -14.93 -5.07 21.82
CA GLY A 133 -14.48 -4.59 20.51
C GLY A 133 -13.15 -5.20 20.06
N HIS A 134 -12.62 -4.74 18.93
CA HIS A 134 -11.34 -5.22 18.42
C HIS A 134 -10.14 -4.75 19.27
N GLU A 135 -9.48 -5.68 19.95
CA GLU A 135 -8.36 -5.37 20.86
C GLU A 135 -6.97 -5.78 20.34
N THR A 136 -6.90 -6.69 19.37
CA THR A 136 -5.61 -7.25 18.90
C THR A 136 -5.01 -6.47 17.75
N TRP A 137 -3.80 -5.94 17.94
CA TRP A 137 -3.09 -5.13 16.96
C TRP A 137 -1.68 -5.64 16.72
N ILE A 138 -1.19 -5.52 15.49
CA ILE A 138 0.20 -5.86 15.13
C ILE A 138 0.96 -4.58 14.83
N ARG A 139 2.13 -4.40 15.44
CA ARG A 139 3.01 -3.25 15.18
C ARG A 139 4.41 -3.71 14.83
N VAL A 140 5.07 -2.97 13.94
CA VAL A 140 6.47 -3.19 13.60
C VAL A 140 7.25 -1.98 14.12
N GLU A 141 7.69 -2.08 15.36
CA GLU A 141 7.94 -0.93 16.24
C GLU A 141 8.85 0.16 15.66
N ARG A 142 9.97 -0.21 15.05
CA ARG A 142 10.97 0.76 14.58
C ARG A 142 10.69 1.21 13.15
N LEU A 143 10.33 0.27 12.28
CA LEU A 143 10.19 0.50 10.84
C LEU A 143 8.94 1.32 10.50
N GLU A 144 7.94 1.35 11.38
CA GLU A 144 6.69 2.09 11.17
C GLU A 144 6.80 3.57 11.52
N LYS A 145 7.87 4.02 12.19
CA LYS A 145 8.02 5.40 12.70
C LYS A 145 8.52 6.43 11.67
N PRO A 146 9.51 6.16 10.81
CA PRO A 146 10.04 7.16 9.88
C PRO A 146 9.10 7.37 8.67
N LEU A 147 9.49 8.26 7.75
CA LEU A 147 8.81 8.48 6.45
C LEU A 147 7.30 8.74 6.61
N CYS A 148 6.44 7.95 5.96
CA CYS A 148 4.98 8.08 6.06
C CYS A 148 4.47 7.90 7.49
N GLY A 149 5.18 7.15 8.32
CA GLY A 149 4.82 6.88 9.71
C GLY A 149 4.83 8.12 10.60
N LYS A 150 5.74 9.06 10.30
CA LYS A 150 5.86 10.33 11.03
C LYS A 150 4.61 11.18 10.89
N SER A 151 4.03 11.19 9.69
CA SER A 151 2.85 11.98 9.36
C SER A 151 1.54 11.20 9.60
N ARG A 152 1.61 9.87 9.80
CA ARG A 152 0.44 8.98 9.93
C ARG A 152 0.68 7.91 11.02
N PRO A 153 0.67 8.26 12.31
CA PRO A 153 1.19 7.41 13.39
C PRO A 153 0.39 6.12 13.64
N ILE A 154 -0.87 6.03 13.19
CA ILE A 154 -1.70 4.82 13.32
C ILE A 154 -1.79 4.00 12.02
N PHE A 155 -1.37 4.57 10.88
CA PHE A 155 -1.62 3.99 9.55
C PHE A 155 -1.06 2.58 9.43
N PHE A 156 0.21 2.40 9.77
CA PHE A 156 0.89 1.13 9.59
C PHE A 156 0.43 0.03 10.55
N ARG A 157 0.03 0.37 11.78
CA ARG A 157 -0.62 -0.59 12.68
C ARG A 157 -1.90 -1.14 12.06
N GLY A 158 -2.69 -0.28 11.43
CA GLY A 158 -3.89 -0.69 10.69
C GLY A 158 -3.55 -1.60 9.51
N VAL A 159 -2.50 -1.28 8.75
CA VAL A 159 -2.05 -2.07 7.59
C VAL A 159 -1.55 -3.46 7.99
N THR A 160 -0.62 -3.56 8.93
CA THR A 160 -0.08 -4.86 9.39
C THR A 160 -1.17 -5.74 9.99
N THR A 161 -2.08 -5.15 10.76
CA THR A 161 -3.21 -5.88 11.36
C THR A 161 -4.16 -6.42 10.29
N VAL A 162 -4.56 -5.61 9.29
CA VAL A 162 -5.47 -6.09 8.24
C VAL A 162 -4.80 -7.14 7.35
N VAL A 163 -3.52 -6.97 7.01
CA VAL A 163 -2.77 -7.93 6.19
C VAL A 163 -2.63 -9.28 6.90
N ALA A 164 -2.29 -9.29 8.19
CA ALA A 164 -2.23 -10.52 8.96
C ALA A 164 -3.59 -11.23 9.02
N LYS A 165 -4.70 -10.48 9.15
CA LYS A 165 -6.05 -11.04 9.10
C LYS A 165 -6.37 -11.64 7.74
N LEU A 166 -5.98 -10.97 6.66
CA LEU A 166 -6.12 -11.51 5.30
C LEU A 166 -5.30 -12.78 5.11
N PHE A 167 -4.05 -12.84 5.61
CA PHE A 167 -3.24 -14.07 5.57
C PHE A 167 -3.88 -15.21 6.35
N ASN A 168 -4.47 -14.94 7.52
CA ASN A 168 -5.20 -15.94 8.32
C ASN A 168 -6.55 -16.39 7.73
N ILE A 169 -7.11 -15.66 6.78
CA ILE A 169 -8.41 -15.98 6.14
C ILE A 169 -8.19 -16.64 4.79
N VAL A 170 -7.32 -16.05 3.97
CA VAL A 170 -7.03 -16.53 2.61
C VAL A 170 -6.03 -17.67 2.61
N GLU A 171 -5.17 -17.78 3.63
CA GLU A 171 -4.12 -18.80 3.72
C GLU A 171 -3.26 -18.91 2.43
N PRO A 172 -2.74 -17.77 1.89
CA PRO A 172 -1.99 -17.78 0.64
C PRO A 172 -0.59 -18.37 0.83
N ASP A 173 0.02 -18.84 -0.26
CA ASP A 173 1.44 -19.23 -0.27
C ASP A 173 2.33 -18.04 -0.69
N ILE A 174 1.79 -17.11 -1.49
CA ILE A 174 2.46 -15.90 -1.95
C ILE A 174 1.54 -14.69 -1.78
N ALA A 175 2.09 -13.52 -1.47
CA ALA A 175 1.36 -12.27 -1.57
C ALA A 175 2.17 -11.21 -2.32
N VAL A 176 1.50 -10.49 -3.23
CA VAL A 176 2.13 -9.45 -4.07
C VAL A 176 1.71 -8.07 -3.58
N PHE A 177 2.70 -7.21 -3.37
CA PHE A 177 2.51 -5.81 -3.00
C PHE A 177 3.28 -4.90 -3.96
N GLY A 178 2.74 -3.73 -4.27
CA GLY A 178 3.45 -2.75 -5.10
C GLY A 178 4.55 -2.03 -4.31
N LYS A 179 5.76 -1.93 -4.89
CA LYS A 179 6.89 -1.16 -4.33
C LYS A 179 6.64 0.35 -4.27
N LYS A 180 5.57 0.85 -4.90
CA LYS A 180 5.16 2.28 -4.80
C LYS A 180 5.00 2.70 -3.34
N ASP A 181 4.38 1.86 -2.53
CA ASP A 181 4.24 2.05 -1.09
C ASP A 181 5.38 1.31 -0.37
N TYR A 182 6.63 1.72 -0.65
CA TYR A 182 7.85 0.98 -0.29
C TYR A 182 7.95 0.64 1.20
N GLN A 183 7.64 1.62 2.06
CA GLN A 183 7.61 1.41 3.51
C GLN A 183 6.58 0.36 3.93
N GLN A 184 5.39 0.36 3.31
CA GLN A 184 4.37 -0.65 3.56
C GLN A 184 4.87 -2.04 3.17
N TRP A 185 5.45 -2.19 1.99
CA TRP A 185 6.00 -3.45 1.53
C TRP A 185 7.07 -3.97 2.51
N ARG A 186 8.03 -3.13 2.93
CA ARG A 186 9.06 -3.54 3.89
C ARG A 186 8.52 -3.86 5.28
N LEU A 187 7.49 -3.16 5.74
CA LEU A 187 6.78 -3.49 6.97
C LEU A 187 6.14 -4.87 6.92
N ILE A 188 5.52 -5.21 5.80
CA ILE A 188 4.91 -6.53 5.61
C ILE A 188 5.98 -7.61 5.53
N CYS A 189 7.08 -7.39 4.81
CA CYS A 189 8.22 -8.32 4.81
C CYS A 189 8.76 -8.55 6.23
N ARG A 190 8.91 -7.48 7.03
CA ARG A 190 9.37 -7.58 8.41
C ARG A 190 8.38 -8.35 9.29
N MET A 191 7.09 -8.04 9.19
CA MET A 191 6.02 -8.73 9.93
C MET A 191 5.98 -10.23 9.60
N VAL A 192 6.09 -10.58 8.31
CA VAL A 192 6.07 -11.97 7.84
C VAL A 192 7.24 -12.76 8.41
N ARG A 193 8.44 -12.18 8.37
CA ARG A 193 9.64 -12.77 8.96
C ARG A 193 9.53 -12.92 10.47
N ASP A 194 9.07 -11.89 11.17
CA ASP A 194 9.09 -11.85 12.66
C ASP A 194 8.00 -12.71 13.30
N LEU A 195 6.92 -12.98 12.56
CA LEU A 195 5.78 -13.78 13.03
C LEU A 195 5.69 -15.15 12.35
N ASP A 196 6.77 -15.56 11.66
CA ASP A 196 6.90 -16.88 11.01
C ASP A 196 5.74 -17.22 10.05
N PHE A 197 5.24 -16.22 9.31
CA PHE A 197 4.22 -16.48 8.28
C PHE A 197 4.84 -17.30 7.15
N ALA A 198 4.18 -18.42 6.82
CA ALA A 198 4.53 -19.25 5.66
C ALA A 198 4.02 -18.64 4.33
N VAL A 199 4.32 -17.35 4.11
CA VAL A 199 3.89 -16.57 2.93
C VAL A 199 5.10 -15.91 2.29
N GLU A 200 5.36 -16.20 1.02
CA GLU A 200 6.37 -15.49 0.24
C GLU A 200 5.86 -14.10 -0.14
N ILE A 201 6.65 -13.05 0.11
CA ILE A 201 6.26 -11.66 -0.19
C ILE A 201 7.00 -11.16 -1.43
N ILE A 202 6.25 -10.86 -2.48
CA ILE A 202 6.78 -10.33 -3.74
C ILE A 202 6.52 -8.82 -3.82
N GLY A 203 7.58 -8.05 -4.05
CA GLY A 203 7.51 -6.63 -4.36
C GLY A 203 7.43 -6.40 -5.86
N SER A 204 6.26 -6.02 -6.38
CA SER A 204 6.07 -5.68 -7.79
C SER A 204 6.53 -4.26 -8.09
N GLU A 205 7.15 -4.07 -9.25
CA GLU A 205 7.67 -2.78 -9.71
C GLU A 205 6.57 -1.72 -9.89
N ILE A 206 6.98 -0.45 -9.78
CA ILE A 206 6.07 0.70 -9.88
C ILE A 206 5.63 0.89 -11.34
N VAL A 207 4.32 0.85 -11.57
CA VAL A 207 3.76 1.25 -12.87
C VAL A 207 3.57 2.76 -12.92
N ARG A 208 4.02 3.35 -14.02
CA ARG A 208 3.99 4.78 -14.28
C ARG A 208 3.14 5.07 -15.51
N ASP A 209 2.54 6.26 -15.55
CA ASP A 209 2.02 6.84 -16.79
C ASP A 209 3.18 7.04 -17.81
N PRO A 210 2.89 7.18 -19.12
CA PRO A 210 3.93 7.41 -20.14
C PRO A 210 4.82 8.63 -19.89
N ASP A 211 4.31 9.64 -19.17
CA ASP A 211 5.05 10.83 -18.75
C ASP A 211 5.94 10.60 -17.50
N GLY A 212 5.84 9.43 -16.88
CA GLY A 212 6.64 8.99 -15.74
C GLY A 212 5.98 9.15 -14.38
N LEU A 213 4.78 9.74 -14.27
CA LEU A 213 4.10 9.86 -12.97
C LEU A 213 3.70 8.48 -12.45
N ALA A 214 4.03 8.17 -11.18
CA ALA A 214 3.59 6.92 -10.56
C ALA A 214 2.05 6.86 -10.47
N LEU A 215 1.48 5.73 -10.89
CA LEU A 215 0.02 5.55 -10.87
C LEU A 215 -0.51 5.46 -9.43
N SER A 216 -1.61 6.16 -9.17
CA SER A 216 -2.27 6.20 -7.86
C SER A 216 -3.76 6.52 -8.04
N SER A 217 -4.63 5.92 -7.24
CA SER A 217 -6.06 6.28 -7.17
C SER A 217 -6.25 7.76 -6.84
N ARG A 218 -5.35 8.35 -6.03
CA ARG A 218 -5.39 9.76 -5.64
C ARG A 218 -5.06 10.75 -6.76
N ASN A 219 -4.46 10.30 -7.88
CA ASN A 219 -4.10 11.19 -8.99
C ASN A 219 -5.34 11.81 -9.65
N VAL A 220 -6.53 11.21 -9.49
CA VAL A 220 -7.80 11.75 -9.99
C VAL A 220 -8.17 13.11 -9.38
N HIS A 221 -7.58 13.45 -8.23
CA HIS A 221 -7.84 14.71 -7.52
C HIS A 221 -6.85 15.82 -7.90
N LEU A 222 -5.84 15.54 -8.72
CA LEU A 222 -4.92 16.55 -9.23
C LEU A 222 -5.59 17.30 -10.39
N SER A 223 -5.57 18.63 -10.35
CA SER A 223 -5.80 19.42 -11.56
C SER A 223 -4.70 19.17 -12.59
N LEU A 224 -4.94 19.55 -13.85
CA LEU A 224 -3.93 19.41 -14.92
C LEU A 224 -2.62 20.12 -14.58
N GLU A 225 -2.70 21.32 -14.00
CA GLU A 225 -1.52 22.10 -13.61
C GLU A 225 -0.77 21.43 -12.43
N GLU A 226 -1.49 20.94 -11.42
CA GLU A 226 -0.87 20.24 -10.29
C GLU A 226 -0.24 18.91 -10.73
N ARG A 227 -0.85 18.20 -11.69
CA ARG A 227 -0.30 16.99 -12.28
C ARG A 227 1.02 17.26 -13.00
N GLU A 228 1.08 18.30 -13.82
CA GLU A 228 2.31 18.71 -14.51
C GLU A 228 3.42 19.06 -13.51
N LYS A 229 3.09 19.76 -12.43
CA LYS A 229 4.03 20.06 -11.34
C LYS A 229 4.49 18.79 -10.61
N ALA A 230 3.60 17.81 -10.41
CA ALA A 230 3.91 16.54 -9.75
C ALA A 230 4.95 15.70 -10.50
N LEU A 231 5.11 15.89 -11.82
CA LEU A 231 6.19 15.27 -12.60
C LEU A 231 7.60 15.67 -12.13
N SER A 232 7.74 16.75 -11.36
CA SER A 232 9.01 17.10 -10.71
C SER A 232 9.55 15.98 -9.82
N ILE A 233 8.68 15.18 -9.20
CA ILE A 233 9.08 14.01 -8.40
C ILE A 233 9.76 12.97 -9.30
N SER A 234 9.08 12.45 -10.32
CA SER A 234 9.63 11.38 -11.16
C SER A 234 10.87 11.84 -11.94
N ARG A 235 10.89 13.10 -12.39
CA ARG A 235 12.06 13.70 -13.07
C ARG A 235 13.28 13.78 -12.12
N SER A 236 13.10 14.26 -10.89
CA SER A 236 14.21 14.38 -9.92
C SER A 236 14.69 13.01 -9.42
N LEU A 237 13.81 12.02 -9.26
CA LEU A 237 14.21 10.64 -8.94
C LEU A 237 15.11 10.04 -10.03
N ASN A 238 14.75 10.22 -11.31
CA ASN A 238 15.57 9.75 -12.43
C ASN A 238 16.92 10.48 -12.47
N GLN A 239 16.95 11.80 -12.24
CA GLN A 239 18.19 12.56 -12.16
C GLN A 239 19.11 12.06 -11.03
N VAL A 240 18.54 11.73 -9.86
CA VAL A 240 19.31 11.13 -8.76
C VAL A 240 19.88 9.77 -9.16
N ARG A 241 19.08 8.89 -9.77
CA ARG A 241 19.58 7.60 -10.27
C ARG A 241 20.76 7.80 -11.23
N ASP A 242 20.63 8.71 -12.18
CA ASP A 242 21.68 8.99 -13.16
C ASP A 242 22.93 9.58 -12.48
N ALA A 243 22.76 10.46 -11.49
CA ALA A 243 23.88 11.00 -10.70
C ALA A 243 24.61 9.92 -9.90
N VAL A 244 23.88 8.96 -9.32
CA VAL A 244 24.46 7.79 -8.63
C VAL A 244 25.22 6.91 -9.61
N CYS A 245 24.66 6.62 -10.78
CA CYS A 245 25.37 5.89 -11.84
C CYS A 245 26.66 6.62 -12.28
N ASN A 246 26.69 7.95 -12.20
CA ASN A 246 27.87 8.78 -12.48
C ASN A 246 28.81 8.98 -11.28
N GLY A 247 28.58 8.28 -10.16
CA GLY A 247 29.50 8.24 -9.02
C GLY A 247 29.18 9.20 -7.87
N GLU A 248 28.10 9.99 -7.93
CA GLU A 248 27.68 10.78 -6.78
C GLU A 248 26.97 9.88 -5.76
N ILE A 249 27.56 9.74 -4.58
CA ILE A 249 27.07 8.85 -3.52
C ILE A 249 26.74 9.60 -2.22
N SER A 250 26.94 10.93 -2.17
CA SER A 250 26.56 11.74 -1.02
C SER A 250 25.05 11.92 -0.97
N THR A 251 24.41 11.28 0.00
CA THR A 251 22.95 11.31 0.12
C THR A 251 22.42 12.73 0.39
N GLY A 252 23.17 13.54 1.15
CA GLY A 252 22.82 14.92 1.42
C GLY A 252 22.70 15.76 0.15
N LYS A 253 23.63 15.65 -0.80
CA LYS A 253 23.58 16.37 -2.07
C LYS A 253 22.41 15.91 -2.93
N LEU A 254 22.25 14.58 -3.09
CA LEU A 254 21.19 13.98 -3.89
C LEU A 254 19.79 14.30 -3.35
N ARG A 255 19.64 14.29 -2.02
CA ARG A 255 18.39 14.70 -1.37
C ARG A 255 18.11 16.18 -1.61
N ASN A 256 19.11 17.05 -1.45
CA ASN A 256 18.92 18.49 -1.65
C ASN A 256 18.49 18.82 -3.08
N SER A 257 19.05 18.15 -4.10
CA SER A 257 18.62 18.38 -5.49
C SER A 257 17.15 18.02 -5.73
N VAL A 258 16.65 16.97 -5.07
CA VAL A 258 15.23 16.57 -5.14
C VAL A 258 14.34 17.60 -4.45
N VAL A 259 14.74 18.04 -3.26
CA VAL A 259 14.00 19.07 -2.50
C VAL A 259 13.91 20.36 -3.32
N GLU A 260 15.01 20.83 -3.89
CA GLU A 260 15.04 22.03 -4.73
C GLU A 260 14.15 21.88 -5.97
N ALA A 261 14.22 20.74 -6.67
CA ALA A 261 13.40 20.49 -7.86
C ALA A 261 11.89 20.55 -7.57
N ILE A 262 11.46 19.97 -6.44
CA ILE A 262 10.05 19.96 -6.04
C ILE A 262 9.58 21.34 -5.58
N LEU A 263 10.39 22.04 -4.77
CA LEU A 263 10.06 23.39 -4.30
C LEU A 263 9.95 24.37 -5.48
N ASN A 264 10.87 24.29 -6.45
CA ASN A 264 10.86 25.14 -7.65
C ASN A 264 9.65 24.86 -8.55
N ALA A 265 9.13 23.63 -8.57
CA ALA A 265 7.89 23.28 -9.26
C ALA A 265 6.63 23.74 -8.51
N GLY A 266 6.77 24.34 -7.32
CA GLY A 266 5.65 24.78 -6.48
C GLY A 266 5.03 23.68 -5.62
N GLY A 267 5.72 22.54 -5.47
CA GLY A 267 5.34 21.48 -4.54
C GLY A 267 5.75 21.83 -3.10
N LYS A 268 4.99 21.33 -2.12
CA LYS A 268 5.34 21.42 -0.70
C LYS A 268 5.89 20.08 -0.22
N MET A 269 7.13 20.07 0.26
CA MET A 269 7.77 18.85 0.77
C MET A 269 7.11 18.30 2.05
N ASP A 270 6.93 16.98 2.09
CA ASP A 270 6.66 16.22 3.32
C ASP A 270 7.96 15.54 3.77
N TYR A 271 8.54 14.71 2.92
CA TYR A 271 9.90 14.17 3.11
C TYR A 271 10.57 13.81 1.79
N ALA A 272 11.90 13.81 1.78
CA ALA A 272 12.74 13.15 0.79
C ALA A 272 13.89 12.52 1.57
N GLU A 273 14.03 11.20 1.53
CA GLU A 273 15.03 10.49 2.34
C GLU A 273 15.67 9.37 1.52
N ILE A 274 16.99 9.25 1.62
CA ILE A 274 17.74 8.12 1.07
C ILE A 274 18.05 7.18 2.23
N VAL A 275 17.53 5.97 2.12
CA VAL A 275 17.57 4.98 3.20
C VAL A 275 18.04 3.63 2.68
N ASP A 276 18.55 2.80 3.57
CA ASP A 276 18.85 1.41 3.28
C ASP A 276 17.58 0.70 2.82
N GLN A 277 17.67 -0.13 1.77
CA GLN A 277 16.48 -0.76 1.22
C GLN A 277 15.76 -1.58 2.30
N GLU A 278 16.45 -2.38 3.11
CA GLU A 278 15.85 -3.35 4.06
C GLU A 278 15.32 -2.74 5.34
N THR A 279 16.14 -1.94 5.98
CA THR A 279 15.92 -1.41 7.32
C THR A 279 15.25 -0.04 7.29
N LEU A 280 15.23 0.62 6.13
CA LEU A 280 14.79 2.00 5.95
C LEU A 280 15.49 2.97 6.92
N GLN A 281 16.69 2.62 7.36
CA GLN A 281 17.55 3.51 8.14
C GLN A 281 18.19 4.55 7.20
N PRO A 282 18.23 5.84 7.59
CA PRO A 282 18.93 6.86 6.82
C PRO A 282 20.39 6.49 6.56
N MET A 283 20.88 6.86 5.38
CA MET A 283 22.26 6.66 4.98
C MET A 283 22.93 8.01 4.70
N ASP A 284 24.19 8.17 5.09
CA ASP A 284 25.00 9.35 4.73
C ASP A 284 25.66 9.21 3.35
N ARG A 285 25.90 7.95 2.94
CA ARG A 285 26.51 7.56 1.66
C ARG A 285 25.83 6.31 1.10
N ILE A 286 25.77 6.20 -0.23
CA ILE A 286 25.23 5.01 -0.92
C ILE A 286 26.35 3.99 -1.11
N ASP A 287 26.77 3.36 0.00
CA ASP A 287 27.79 2.30 -0.01
C ASP A 287 27.15 0.90 -0.21
N PHE A 288 25.83 0.79 -0.05
CA PHE A 288 25.01 -0.41 -0.21
C PHE A 288 23.72 -0.07 -0.96
N PRO A 289 22.92 -1.06 -1.42
CA PRO A 289 21.63 -0.79 -2.07
C PRO A 289 20.74 0.12 -1.22
N ALA A 290 20.35 1.25 -1.82
CA ALA A 290 19.55 2.27 -1.18
C ALA A 290 18.22 2.46 -1.91
N VAL A 291 17.29 3.17 -1.27
CA VAL A 291 16.07 3.65 -1.90
C VAL A 291 15.88 5.12 -1.52
N LEU A 292 15.62 5.96 -2.52
CA LEU A 292 15.17 7.32 -2.30
C LEU A 292 13.64 7.32 -2.25
N CYS A 293 13.08 7.64 -1.09
CA CYS A 293 11.64 7.76 -0.86
C CYS A 293 11.25 9.24 -0.81
N VAL A 294 10.21 9.62 -1.54
CA VAL A 294 9.74 11.00 -1.64
C VAL A 294 8.24 11.08 -1.37
N ALA A 295 7.84 12.08 -0.60
CA ALA A 295 6.46 12.52 -0.47
C ALA A 295 6.39 14.05 -0.55
N ALA A 296 5.47 14.57 -1.36
CA ALA A 296 5.20 15.98 -1.49
C ALA A 296 3.73 16.26 -1.79
N TRP A 297 3.30 17.48 -1.51
CA TRP A 297 1.95 17.96 -1.73
C TRP A 297 1.92 18.88 -2.96
N PHE A 298 0.96 18.63 -3.85
CA PHE A 298 0.60 19.52 -4.96
C PHE A 298 -0.86 19.88 -4.78
N GLY A 299 -1.12 21.13 -4.39
CA GLY A 299 -2.42 21.54 -3.87
C GLY A 299 -2.84 20.72 -2.66
N GLY A 300 -4.02 20.10 -2.71
CA GLY A 300 -4.55 19.23 -1.66
C GLY A 300 -4.11 17.78 -1.74
N VAL A 301 -3.37 17.37 -2.78
CA VAL A 301 -3.04 15.96 -3.02
C VAL A 301 -1.62 15.64 -2.59
N ARG A 302 -1.49 14.63 -1.71
CA ARG A 302 -0.20 14.07 -1.31
C ARG A 302 0.23 12.97 -2.27
N VAL A 303 1.30 13.24 -3.02
CA VAL A 303 1.90 12.30 -3.98
C VAL A 303 3.11 11.65 -3.33
N ILE A 304 3.26 10.33 -3.52
CA ILE A 304 4.42 9.56 -3.09
C ILE A 304 5.06 8.88 -4.28
N ASP A 305 6.37 8.73 -4.23
CA ASP A 305 7.13 7.99 -5.21
C ASP A 305 8.46 7.54 -4.58
N ASN A 306 9.14 6.59 -5.22
CA ASN A 306 10.46 6.15 -4.80
C ASN A 306 11.26 5.57 -5.98
N ILE A 307 12.57 5.46 -5.77
CA ILE A 307 13.47 4.79 -6.72
C ILE A 307 14.55 4.03 -5.97
N GLU A 308 14.77 2.77 -6.35
CA GLU A 308 15.88 1.96 -5.87
C GLU A 308 17.18 2.43 -6.54
N LEU A 309 18.23 2.57 -5.73
CA LEU A 309 19.55 3.05 -6.12
C LEU A 309 20.56 1.97 -5.80
N GLN A 310 21.40 1.64 -6.78
CA GLN A 310 22.51 0.71 -6.60
C GLN A 310 23.80 1.51 -6.38
N PRO A 311 24.70 1.08 -5.48
CA PRO A 311 26.00 1.70 -5.37
C PRO A 311 26.73 1.60 -6.72
N PRO A 312 27.57 2.58 -7.09
CA PRO A 312 28.39 2.50 -8.29
C PRO A 312 29.20 1.20 -8.29
N SER A 313 29.33 0.54 -9.45
CA SER A 313 30.23 -0.60 -9.57
C SER A 313 31.65 -0.15 -9.23
N GLN A 314 32.30 -0.85 -8.29
CA GLN A 314 33.70 -0.62 -7.94
C GLN A 314 34.63 -0.96 -9.10
#